data_AF-A0A948E2M1-F1
#
_entry.id   AF-A0A948E2M1-F1
#
_cell.length_a   1.000
_cell.length_b   1.000
_cell.length_c   1.000
_cell.angle_alpha   90.00
_cell.angle_beta   90.00
_cell.angle_gamma   90.00
#
_symmetry.space_group_name_H-M   'P 1'
#
loop_
_entity.id
_entity.type
_entity.pdbx_description
1 polymer ?
#
loop_
_entity_poly.entity_id
_entity_poly.type
_entity_poly.pdbx_seq_one_letter_code
_entity_poly.pdbx_strand_id
1 'polypeptide(L)' 'MFIDESGYRLGGTPRYGWSPIGQDAYGSHIQGNWTMMTMIGAMSLDGFRGFMNIDSGTSKDV' A
#
# COMPACT_ATOMS: atom_id res chain seq x y z
N MET A 1 11.76 -17.16 13.40
CA MET A 1 10.58 -16.75 12.62
C MET A 1 10.38 -15.28 12.88
N PHE A 2 10.30 -14.48 11.82
CA PHE A 2 10.07 -13.03 11.85
C PHE A 2 8.65 -12.77 11.38
N ILE A 3 7.92 -11.94 12.11
CA ILE A 3 6.54 -11.52 11.82
C ILE A 3 6.51 -10.00 11.95
N ASP A 4 5.90 -9.34 10.98
CA ASP A 4 5.80 -7.87 10.96
C ASP A 4 4.55 -7.42 10.20
N GLU A 5 4.08 -6.21 10.54
CA GLU A 5 2.97 -5.53 9.89
C GLU A 5 3.44 -4.46 8.90
N SER A 6 2.82 -4.42 7.73
CA SER A 6 3.10 -3.41 6.71
C SER A 6 1.82 -2.92 6.04
N GLY A 7 1.75 -1.60 5.81
CA GLY A 7 0.66 -0.97 5.06
C GLY A 7 0.96 -0.99 3.57
N TYR A 8 0.09 -1.62 2.78
CA TYR A 8 0.13 -1.59 1.33
C TYR A 8 -0.88 -0.57 0.78
N ARG A 9 -0.43 0.31 -0.11
CA ARG A 9 -1.31 1.33 -0.73
C ARG A 9 -2.10 0.72 -1.88
N LEU A 10 -3.43 0.78 -1.79
CA LEU A 10 -4.33 0.46 -2.88
C LEU A 10 -4.37 1.65 -3.84
N GLY A 11 -3.60 1.54 -4.92
CA GLY A 11 -3.44 2.60 -5.92
C GLY A 11 -2.01 3.11 -5.96
N GLY A 12 -1.52 3.32 -7.17
CA GLY A 12 -0.20 3.85 -7.46
C GLY A 12 -0.29 4.88 -8.56
N THR A 13 0.80 5.59 -8.79
CA THR A 13 0.86 6.48 -9.95
C THR A 13 0.75 5.65 -11.22
N PRO A 14 -0.12 6.04 -12.18
CA PRO A 14 -0.23 5.32 -13.42
C PRO A 14 1.11 5.36 -14.16
N ARG A 15 1.47 4.24 -14.81
CA ARG A 15 2.74 4.13 -15.54
C ARG A 15 2.86 5.14 -16.68
N TYR A 16 1.72 5.52 -17.26
CA TYR A 16 1.63 6.48 -18.36
C TYR A 16 0.48 7.46 -18.08
N GLY A 17 0.61 8.69 -18.58
CA GLY A 17 -0.39 9.73 -18.46
C GLY A 17 -0.25 10.76 -19.56
N TRP A 18 -1.25 11.63 -19.69
CA TRP A 18 -1.29 12.68 -20.69
C TRP A 18 -1.39 14.04 -20.01
N SER A 19 -0.69 15.04 -20.52
CA SER A 19 -0.77 16.43 -20.08
C SER A 19 -0.16 17.38 -21.12
N PRO A 20 -0.56 18.66 -21.15
CA PRO A 20 0.15 19.70 -21.89
C PRO A 20 1.63 19.79 -21.51
N ILE A 21 2.44 20.30 -22.44
CA ILE A 21 3.87 20.50 -22.20
C ILE A 21 4.08 21.45 -21.02
N GLY A 22 4.89 21.04 -20.05
CA GLY A 22 5.20 21.82 -18.85
C GLY A 22 4.20 21.66 -17.70
N GLN A 23 3.24 20.75 -17.81
CA GLN A 23 2.29 20.42 -16.75
C GLN A 23 2.44 18.97 -16.27
N ASP A 24 2.06 18.71 -15.03
CA ASP A 24 2.02 17.35 -14.49
C ASP A 24 0.92 16.51 -15.18
N ALA A 25 1.15 15.21 -15.28
CA ALA A 25 0.19 14.27 -15.82
C ALA A 25 -1.10 14.26 -14.97
N TYR A 26 -2.26 14.36 -15.62
CA TYR A 26 -3.53 14.25 -14.89
C TYR A 26 -3.59 12.91 -14.14
N GLY A 27 -3.92 12.96 -12.85
CA GLY A 27 -4.01 11.76 -12.00
C GLY A 27 -2.65 11.17 -11.57
N SER A 28 -1.51 11.82 -11.85
CA SER A 28 -0.22 11.39 -11.30
C SER A 28 -0.06 11.72 -9.81
N HIS A 29 -0.83 12.67 -9.30
CA HIS A 29 -0.85 13.02 -7.89
C HIS A 29 -1.85 12.13 -7.16
N ILE A 30 -1.35 11.07 -6.52
CA ILE A 30 -2.15 10.16 -5.69
C ILE A 30 -2.19 10.58 -4.20
N GLN A 31 -1.58 11.72 -3.89
CA GLN A 31 -1.49 12.26 -2.53
C GLN A 31 -2.87 12.69 -2.03
N GLY A 32 -3.31 12.16 -0.88
CA GLY A 32 -4.58 12.52 -0.24
C GLY A 32 -5.74 11.59 -0.58
N ASN A 33 -5.62 10.72 -1.58
CA ASN A 33 -6.59 9.66 -1.89
C ASN A 33 -6.05 8.28 -1.50
N TRP A 34 -5.52 8.17 -0.28
CA TRP A 34 -4.82 6.98 0.19
C TRP A 34 -5.80 5.96 0.76
N THR A 35 -6.08 4.90 0.01
CA THR A 35 -6.65 3.68 0.57
C THR A 35 -5.48 2.75 0.94
N MET A 36 -5.37 2.36 2.21
CA MET A 36 -4.33 1.43 2.67
C MET A 36 -4.95 0.11 3.13
N MET A 37 -4.28 -0.99 2.79
CA MET A 37 -4.54 -2.32 3.34
C MET A 37 -3.42 -2.68 4.30
N THR A 38 -3.77 -3.10 5.50
CA THR A 38 -2.80 -3.64 6.44
C THR A 38 -2.51 -5.10 6.08
N MET A 39 -1.24 -5.48 6.07
CA MET A 39 -0.78 -6.84 5.81
C MET A 39 0.08 -7.32 6.98
N ILE A 40 -0.07 -8.57 7.39
CA ILE A 40 0.88 -9.26 8.27
C ILE A 40 1.63 -10.30 7.45
N GLY A 41 2.96 -10.22 7.47
CA GLY A 41 3.84 -11.16 6.79
C GLY A 41 4.62 -12.02 7.77
N ALA A 42 4.86 -13.28 7.42
CA ALA A 42 5.72 -14.18 8.17
C ALA A 42 6.85 -14.74 7.30
N MET A 43 8.08 -14.69 7.81
CA MET A 43 9.29 -15.16 7.12
C MET A 43 10.25 -15.87 8.09
N SER A 44 11.06 -16.77 7.55
CA SER A 44 12.14 -17.46 8.25
C SER A 44 13.42 -17.38 7.41
N LEU A 45 14.55 -17.85 7.94
CA LEU A 45 15.85 -17.81 7.25
C LEU A 45 15.85 -18.58 5.92
N ASP A 46 14.98 -19.57 5.81
CA ASP A 46 14.75 -20.41 4.63
C ASP A 46 13.59 -19.93 3.74
N GLY A 47 13.02 -18.75 4.04
CA GLY A 47 12.10 -18.06 3.15
C GLY A 47 10.73 -17.77 3.73
N PHE A 48 9.82 -17.46 2.81
CA PHE A 48 8.48 -16.94 3.07
C PHE A 48 7.54 -18.01 3.64
N ARG A 49 6.72 -17.64 4.63
CA ARG A 49 5.77 -18.55 5.29
C ARG A 49 4.32 -18.25 4.97
N GLY A 50 3.98 -17.00 4.73
CA GLY A 50 2.61 -16.61 4.41
C GLY A 50 2.37 -15.13 4.66
N PHE A 51 1.22 -14.67 4.18
CA PHE A 51 0.72 -13.33 4.43
C PHE A 51 -0.79 -13.38 4.68
N MET A 52 -1.28 -12.40 5.44
CA MET A 52 -2.71 -12.17 5.67
C MET A 52 -3.00 -10.68 5.50
N ASN A 53 -4.11 -10.37 4.83
CA ASN A 53 -4.64 -9.00 4.78
C ASN A 53 -5.58 -8.79 5.95
N ILE A 54 -5.42 -7.67 6.65
CA ILE A 54 -6.31 -7.21 7.72
C ILE A 54 -7.14 -6.06 7.18
N ASP A 55 -8.44 -6.32 7.03
CA ASP A 55 -9.44 -5.31 6.66
C ASP A 55 -10.05 -4.71 7.93
N SER A 56 -9.27 -3.90 8.66
CA SER A 56 -9.77 -3.11 9.77
C SER A 56 -8.76 -2.05 10.22
N GLY A 57 -9.25 -0.84 10.50
CA GLY A 57 -8.48 0.17 11.22
C GLY A 57 -8.53 -0.10 12.73
N THR A 58 -7.42 0.12 13.45
CA THR A 58 -7.37 0.04 14.92
C THR A 58 -8.10 1.20 15.61
N SER A 59 -9.01 1.89 14.92
CA SER A 59 -9.67 3.12 15.38
C SER A 59 -10.94 2.84 16.20
N LYS A 60 -10.88 1.86 17.09
CA LYS A 60 -11.79 1.85 18.23
C LYS A 60 -10.95 2.15 19.46
N ASP A 61 -11.37 3.18 20.19
CA ASP A 61 -11.21 3.21 21.64
C ASP A 61 -11.27 1.77 22.19
N VAL A 62 -10.26 1.42 22.99
CA VAL A 62 -10.26 0.20 23.80
C VAL A 62 -11.36 0.25 24.86
#